data_AF-A0A0H2ZI22-F1
#
_entry.id   AF-A0A0H2ZI22-F1
#
_cell.length_a   1.000
_cell.length_b   1.000
_cell.length_c   1.000
_cell.angle_alpha   90.00
_cell.angle_beta   90.00
_cell.angle_gamma   90.00
#
_symmetry.space_group_name_H-M   'P 1'
#
loop_
_entity.id
_entity.type
_entity.pdbx_description
1 polymer ?
#
loop_
_entity_poly.entity_id
_entity_poly.type
_entity_poly.pdbx_seq_one_letter_code
_entity_poly.pdbx_strand_id
1 'polypeptide(L)'
;MAQAIVAYLHYLSIFLLFALLVLQHRLLRLPLDLERARSLAAIDRGYGLCALAVLASGLARVLWYGKGVDYYLHNGLFHAKVGLFVLAALVSLLPTVTFLGWRGALKAGEVPAVTPARGRRVVMAVRLQLLLLLVIPLLATLMARGFGMRG
;
A
#
# COMPACT_ATOMS: atom_id res chain seq x y z
N MET A 1 2.15 1.39 27.56
CA MET A 1 0.96 1.73 26.74
C MET A 1 1.32 2.19 25.33
N ALA A 2 2.22 3.18 25.16
CA ALA A 2 2.60 3.71 23.84
C ALA A 2 3.04 2.65 22.81
N GLN A 3 3.89 1.70 23.19
CA GLN A 3 4.32 0.60 22.31
C GLN A 3 3.14 -0.20 21.72
N ALA A 4 2.12 -0.49 22.53
CA ALA A 4 0.93 -1.23 22.11
C ALA A 4 0.06 -0.39 21.15
N ILE A 5 -0.09 0.91 21.43
CA ILE A 5 -0.84 1.83 20.56
C ILE A 5 -0.17 1.95 19.19
N VAL A 6 1.15 2.14 19.14
CA VAL A 6 1.90 2.22 17.87
C VAL A 6 1.80 0.90 17.10
N ALA A 7 1.86 -0.25 17.79
CA ALA A 7 1.65 -1.56 17.17
C ALA A 7 0.24 -1.66 16.54
N TYR A 8 -0.78 -1.31 17.32
CA TYR A 8 -2.18 -1.36 16.89
C TYR A 8 -2.41 -0.46 15.68
N LEU A 9 -1.94 0.80 15.72
CA LEU A 9 -2.07 1.73 14.61
C LEU A 9 -1.35 1.24 13.34
N HIS A 10 -0.20 0.58 13.49
CA HIS A 10 0.49 -0.04 12.36
C HIS A 10 -0.34 -1.14 11.72
N TYR A 11 -0.90 -2.06 12.52
CA TYR A 11 -1.73 -3.16 12.01
C TYR A 11 -3.04 -2.67 11.41
N LEU A 12 -3.71 -1.72 12.07
CA LEU A 12 -4.91 -1.08 11.56
C LEU A 12 -4.65 -0.43 10.19
N SER A 13 -3.53 0.30 10.06
CA SER A 13 -3.15 0.94 8.80
C SER A 13 -2.89 -0.09 7.69
N ILE A 14 -2.29 -1.24 8.01
CA ILE A 14 -2.08 -2.34 7.05
C ILE A 14 -3.42 -2.93 6.60
N PHE A 15 -4.37 -3.17 7.52
CA PHE A 15 -5.68 -3.71 7.18
C PHE A 15 -6.49 -2.76 6.30
N LEU A 16 -6.50 -1.47 6.64
CA LEU A 16 -7.15 -0.45 5.83
C LEU A 16 -6.50 -0.35 4.43
N LEU A 17 -5.17 -0.39 4.38
CA LEU A 17 -4.43 -0.38 3.11
C LEU A 17 -4.80 -1.58 2.23
N PHE A 18 -4.89 -2.79 2.79
CA PHE A 18 -5.32 -3.98 2.04
C PHE A 18 -6.79 -3.88 1.58
N ALA A 19 -7.68 -3.43 2.46
CA ALA A 19 -9.10 -3.27 2.16
C ALA A 19 -9.35 -2.26 1.03
N LEU A 20 -8.68 -1.10 1.07
CA LEU A 20 -8.78 -0.08 0.03
C LEU A 20 -8.25 -0.58 -1.32
N LEU A 21 -7.16 -1.34 -1.32
CA LEU A 21 -6.60 -1.89 -2.55
C LEU A 21 -7.51 -2.98 -3.16
N VAL A 22 -8.14 -3.80 -2.34
CA VAL A 22 -9.19 -4.75 -2.79
C VAL A 22 -10.37 -4.00 -3.39
N LEU A 23 -10.82 -2.92 -2.76
CA LEU A 23 -11.91 -2.10 -3.28
C LEU A 23 -11.53 -1.43 -4.63
N GLN A 24 -10.31 -0.91 -4.73
CA GLN A 24 -9.76 -0.36 -5.96
C GLN A 24 -9.75 -1.40 -7.09
N HIS A 25 -9.30 -2.63 -6.81
CA HIS A 25 -9.35 -3.75 -7.75
C HIS A 25 -10.78 -4.04 -8.22
N ARG A 26 -11.73 -4.11 -7.28
CA ARG A 26 -13.13 -4.43 -7.56
C ARG A 26 -13.80 -3.38 -8.47
N LEU A 27 -13.51 -2.10 -8.23
CA LEU A 27 -14.08 -0.96 -8.95
C LEU A 27 -13.41 -0.68 -10.29
N LEU A 28 -12.17 -1.15 -10.51
CA LEU A 28 -11.46 -1.08 -11.79
C LEU A 28 -12.02 -2.07 -12.83
N ARG A 29 -13.27 -1.86 -13.25
CA ARG A 29 -13.93 -2.60 -14.34
C ARG A 29 -14.41 -1.61 -15.39
N LEU A 30 -14.01 -1.84 -16.64
CA LEU A 30 -14.45 -1.05 -17.79
C LEU A 30 -15.77 -1.62 -18.36
N PRO A 31 -16.67 -0.79 -18.89
CA PRO A 31 -16.63 0.68 -18.88
C PRO A 31 -16.84 1.25 -17.47
N LEU A 32 -16.22 2.40 -17.19
CA LEU A 32 -16.43 3.15 -15.95
C LEU A 32 -17.68 4.03 -16.07
N ASP A 33 -18.33 4.29 -14.94
CA ASP A 33 -19.23 5.41 -14.77
C ASP A 33 -18.55 6.49 -13.90
N LEU A 34 -19.21 7.64 -13.80
CA LEU A 34 -18.69 8.80 -13.09
C LEU A 34 -18.50 8.53 -11.58
N GLU A 35 -19.42 7.79 -10.97
CA GLU A 35 -19.40 7.48 -9.54
C GLU A 35 -18.23 6.55 -9.18
N ARG A 36 -18.02 5.48 -9.97
CA ARG A 36 -16.87 4.59 -9.81
C ARG A 36 -15.56 5.32 -10.04
N ALA A 37 -15.50 6.21 -11.04
CA ALA A 37 -14.29 6.99 -11.31
C ALA A 37 -13.95 7.96 -10.15
N ARG A 38 -14.96 8.61 -9.54
CA ARG A 38 -14.79 9.43 -8.32
C ARG A 38 -14.35 8.59 -7.13
N SER A 39 -14.97 7.44 -6.95
CA SER A 39 -14.67 6.50 -5.86
C SER A 39 -13.23 6.01 -5.95
N LEU A 40 -12.77 5.61 -7.14
CA LEU A 40 -11.39 5.19 -7.39
C LEU A 40 -10.38 6.28 -7.02
N ALA A 41 -10.63 7.53 -7.40
CA ALA A 41 -9.76 8.66 -7.04
C ALA A 41 -9.77 8.99 -5.54
N ALA A 42 -10.86 8.72 -4.82
CA ALA A 42 -10.92 8.86 -3.37
C ALA A 42 -10.20 7.72 -2.64
N ILE A 43 -10.45 6.48 -3.07
CA ILE A 43 -9.84 5.27 -2.52
C ILE A 43 -8.32 5.30 -2.68
N ASP A 44 -7.81 5.71 -3.84
CA ASP A 44 -6.36 5.80 -4.08
C ASP A 44 -5.67 6.83 -3.16
N ARG A 45 -6.34 7.96 -2.88
CA ARG A 45 -5.86 8.91 -1.85
C ARG A 45 -5.86 8.29 -0.46
N GLY A 46 -6.92 7.58 -0.10
CA GLY A 46 -7.01 6.85 1.17
C GLY A 46 -5.91 5.79 1.31
N TYR A 47 -5.64 5.05 0.23
CA TYR A 47 -4.58 4.04 0.15
C TYR A 47 -3.21 4.70 0.41
N GLY A 48 -2.93 5.82 -0.26
CA GLY A 48 -1.70 6.59 -0.06
C GLY A 48 -1.53 7.09 1.38
N LEU A 49 -2.60 7.60 2.00
CA LEU A 49 -2.57 8.00 3.42
C LEU A 49 -2.32 6.82 4.35
N CYS A 50 -2.94 5.67 4.09
CA CYS A 50 -2.67 4.46 4.86
C CYS A 50 -1.22 3.99 4.69
N ALA A 51 -0.65 4.10 3.48
CA ALA A 51 0.75 3.74 3.24
C ALA A 51 1.70 4.64 4.04
N LEU A 52 1.43 5.94 4.09
CA LEU A 52 2.18 6.87 4.94
C LEU A 52 2.05 6.52 6.43
N ALA A 53 0.85 6.16 6.88
CA ALA A 53 0.61 5.72 8.26
C ALA A 53 1.37 4.43 8.61
N VAL A 54 1.41 3.44 7.69
CA VAL A 54 2.22 2.22 7.82
C VAL A 54 3.70 2.57 7.92
N LEU A 55 4.21 3.45 7.07
CA LEU A 55 5.61 3.86 7.08
C LEU A 55 5.99 4.57 8.39
N ALA A 56 5.21 5.57 8.79
CA ALA A 56 5.47 6.35 10.00
C ALA A 56 5.42 5.47 11.26
N SER A 57 4.38 4.65 11.41
CA SER A 57 4.28 3.72 12.53
C SER A 57 5.34 2.62 12.47
N GLY A 58 5.73 2.16 11.28
CA GLY A 58 6.82 1.20 11.09
C GLY A 58 8.18 1.74 11.53
N LEU A 59 8.50 2.99 11.14
CA LEU A 59 9.68 3.71 11.62
C LEU A 59 9.66 3.87 13.13
N ALA A 60 8.51 4.26 13.70
CA ALA A 60 8.39 4.40 15.15
C ALA A 60 8.66 3.08 15.89
N ARG A 61 8.23 1.95 15.31
CA ARG A 61 8.57 0.62 15.83
C ARG A 61 10.05 0.30 15.74
N VAL A 62 10.74 0.70 14.68
CA VAL A 62 12.19 0.46 14.55
C VAL A 62 12.99 1.31 15.54
N LEU A 63 12.64 2.59 15.69
CA LEU A 63 13.42 3.56 16.43
C LEU A 63 13.16 3.55 17.94
N TRP A 64 11.91 3.33 18.37
CA TRP A 64 11.53 3.54 19.79
C TRP A 64 10.83 2.34 20.45
N TYR A 65 10.09 1.53 19.70
CA TYR A 65 9.11 0.60 20.29
C TYR A 65 9.31 -0.88 19.90
N GLY A 66 10.45 -1.21 19.30
CA GLY A 66 10.75 -2.53 18.73
C GLY A 66 11.87 -3.26 19.46
N LYS A 67 12.60 -4.08 18.71
CA LYS A 67 13.71 -4.91 19.22
C LYS A 67 15.08 -4.20 19.23
N GLY A 68 15.09 -2.87 19.09
CA GLY A 68 16.31 -2.07 18.89
C GLY A 68 16.73 -2.00 17.43
N VAL A 69 17.39 -0.89 17.05
CA VAL A 69 17.77 -0.60 15.66
C VAL A 69 18.71 -1.68 15.10
N ASP A 70 19.70 -2.12 15.87
CA ASP A 70 20.68 -3.12 15.44
C ASP A 70 20.06 -4.43 15.02
N TYR A 71 19.01 -4.88 15.73
CA TYR A 71 18.27 -6.08 15.37
C TYR A 71 17.68 -5.99 13.97
N TYR A 72 17.10 -4.83 13.61
CA TYR A 72 16.49 -4.63 12.31
C TYR A 72 17.54 -4.51 11.21
N LEU A 73 18.62 -3.76 11.46
CA LEU A 73 19.68 -3.55 10.46
C LEU A 73 20.44 -4.83 10.12
N HIS A 74 20.62 -5.76 11.07
CA HIS A 74 21.28 -7.04 10.84
C HIS A 74 20.33 -8.16 10.39
N ASN A 75 19.05 -7.87 10.13
CA ASN A 75 18.08 -8.88 9.71
C ASN A 75 17.73 -8.76 8.21
N GLY A 76 18.09 -9.76 7.43
CA GLY A 76 17.80 -9.82 5.99
C GLY A 76 16.30 -9.79 5.65
N LEU A 77 15.43 -10.35 6.52
CA LEU A 77 13.98 -10.32 6.31
C LEU A 77 13.40 -8.93 6.60
N PHE A 78 14.05 -8.12 7.45
CA PHE A 78 13.69 -6.71 7.62
C PHE A 78 13.92 -5.93 6.32
N HIS A 79 15.11 -6.08 5.73
CA HIS A 79 15.44 -5.42 4.45
C HIS A 79 14.51 -5.90 3.33
N ALA A 80 14.23 -7.20 3.26
CA ALA A 80 13.32 -7.75 2.26
C ALA A 80 11.92 -7.14 2.37
N LYS A 81 11.30 -7.11 3.56
CA LYS A 81 9.95 -6.54 3.70
C LYS A 81 9.91 -5.03 3.45
N VAL A 82 10.95 -4.28 3.81
CA VAL A 82 11.06 -2.85 3.51
C VAL A 82 11.20 -2.64 2.00
N GLY A 83 12.03 -3.43 1.33
CA GLY A 83 12.16 -3.42 -0.13
C GLY A 83 10.84 -3.73 -0.84
N LEU A 84 10.09 -4.73 -0.38
CA LEU A 84 8.75 -5.03 -0.93
C LEU A 84 7.76 -3.89 -0.70
N PHE A 85 7.81 -3.22 0.46
CA PHE A 85 6.95 -2.07 0.75
C PHE A 85 7.28 -0.89 -0.17
N VAL A 86 8.57 -0.61 -0.39
CA VAL A 86 9.03 0.43 -1.34
C VAL A 86 8.63 0.07 -2.76
N LEU A 87 8.80 -1.19 -3.18
CA LEU A 87 8.37 -1.65 -4.50
C LEU A 87 6.85 -1.49 -4.69
N ALA A 88 6.05 -1.82 -3.68
CA ALA A 88 4.61 -1.63 -3.73
C ALA A 88 4.24 -0.14 -3.90
N ALA A 89 4.92 0.77 -3.20
CA ALA A 89 4.74 2.21 -3.35
C ALA A 89 5.16 2.73 -4.74
N LEU A 90 6.23 2.18 -5.34
CA LEU A 90 6.62 2.53 -6.70
C LEU A 90 5.59 2.04 -7.73
N VAL A 91 5.08 0.81 -7.57
CA VAL A 91 4.03 0.26 -8.42
C VAL A 91 2.73 1.07 -8.28
N SER A 92 2.42 1.59 -7.09
CA SER A 92 1.23 2.41 -6.85
C SER A 92 1.27 3.76 -7.56
N LEU A 93 2.44 4.24 -8.01
CA LEU A 93 2.52 5.47 -8.79
C LEU A 93 1.70 5.39 -10.09
N LEU A 94 1.64 4.21 -10.74
CA LEU A 94 0.86 4.04 -11.97
C LEU A 94 -0.65 4.31 -11.80
N PRO A 95 -1.37 3.67 -10.86
CA PRO A 95 -2.76 4.02 -10.57
C PRO A 95 -2.89 5.47 -10.12
N THR A 96 -2.04 5.95 -9.22
CA THR A 96 -2.13 7.32 -8.69
C THR A 96 -2.04 8.37 -9.79
N VAL A 97 -1.04 8.32 -10.67
CA VAL A 97 -0.94 9.30 -11.78
C VAL A 97 -2.12 9.16 -12.76
N THR A 98 -2.66 7.95 -12.94
CA THR A 98 -3.85 7.74 -13.78
C THR A 98 -5.06 8.48 -13.21
N PHE A 99 -5.34 8.29 -11.92
CA PHE A 99 -6.53 8.86 -11.30
C PHE A 99 -6.39 10.35 -11.03
N LEU A 100 -5.18 10.84 -10.78
CA LEU A 100 -4.89 12.27 -10.72
C LEU A 100 -5.16 12.95 -12.07
N GLY A 101 -4.85 12.28 -13.18
CA GLY A 101 -5.18 12.76 -14.53
C GLY A 101 -6.69 12.91 -14.78
N TRP A 102 -7.54 12.22 -14.01
CA TRP A 102 -9.00 12.31 -14.14
C TRP A 102 -9.60 13.56 -13.51
N ARG A 103 -8.83 14.31 -12.70
CA ARG A 103 -9.35 15.45 -11.91
C ARG A 103 -10.12 16.47 -12.74
N GLY A 104 -9.69 16.77 -13.97
CA GLY A 104 -10.39 17.70 -14.87
C GLY A 104 -11.77 17.17 -15.26
N ALA A 105 -11.81 15.99 -15.88
CA ALA A 105 -13.06 15.34 -16.32
C ALA A 105 -14.04 15.14 -15.16
N LEU A 106 -13.57 14.67 -13.99
CA LEU A 106 -14.43 14.44 -12.83
C LEU A 106 -15.09 15.72 -12.28
N LYS A 107 -14.38 16.86 -12.39
CA LYS A 107 -14.90 18.19 -12.03
C LYS A 107 -15.94 18.69 -13.04
N ALA A 108 -15.75 18.38 -14.33
CA ALA A 108 -16.70 18.67 -15.39
C ALA A 108 -17.94 17.76 -15.38
N GLY A 109 -17.96 16.71 -14.53
CA GLY A 109 -19.05 15.72 -14.51
C GLY A 109 -18.94 14.68 -15.63
N GLU A 110 -17.77 14.57 -16.26
CA GLU A 110 -17.52 13.67 -17.36
C GLU A 110 -16.84 12.37 -16.90
N VAL A 111 -17.15 11.27 -17.58
CA VAL A 111 -16.49 9.99 -17.35
C VAL A 111 -15.09 10.03 -17.99
N PRO A 112 -14.00 9.81 -17.21
CA PRO A 112 -12.66 9.82 -17.77
C PRO A 112 -12.48 8.75 -18.85
N ALA A 113 -11.91 9.13 -19.99
CA ALA A 113 -11.56 8.19 -21.04
C ALA A 113 -10.38 7.30 -20.60
N VAL A 114 -10.61 5.99 -20.54
CA VAL A 114 -9.58 5.00 -20.20
C VAL A 114 -9.48 3.99 -21.32
N THR A 115 -8.33 3.95 -22.00
CA THR A 115 -8.10 2.93 -23.03
C THR A 115 -8.04 1.53 -22.39
N PRO A 116 -8.51 0.47 -23.07
CA PRO A 116 -8.44 -0.90 -22.55
C PRO A 116 -7.02 -1.30 -22.14
N ALA A 117 -6.00 -0.86 -22.89
CA ALA A 117 -4.60 -1.13 -22.57
C ALA A 117 -4.12 -0.43 -21.29
N ARG A 118 -4.54 0.83 -21.04
CA ARG A 118 -4.23 1.52 -19.77
C ARG A 118 -4.97 0.86 -18.61
N GLY A 119 -6.25 0.54 -18.77
CA GLY A 119 -7.05 -0.16 -17.77
C GLY A 119 -6.41 -1.48 -17.34
N ARG A 120 -5.99 -2.32 -18.29
CA ARG A 120 -5.29 -3.58 -17.99
C ARG A 120 -4.00 -3.37 -17.18
N ARG A 121 -3.17 -2.39 -17.56
CA ARG A 121 -1.92 -2.08 -16.82
C ARG A 121 -2.20 -1.65 -15.38
N VAL A 122 -3.21 -0.81 -15.16
CA VAL A 122 -3.60 -0.38 -13.81
C VAL A 122 -4.12 -1.56 -12.98
N VAL A 123 -4.94 -2.44 -13.55
CA VAL A 123 -5.41 -3.65 -12.85
C VAL A 123 -4.24 -4.58 -12.50
N MET A 124 -3.26 -4.76 -13.39
CA MET A 124 -2.07 -5.57 -13.09
C MET A 124 -1.21 -4.94 -11.99
N ALA A 125 -1.03 -3.62 -12.00
CA ALA A 125 -0.33 -2.92 -10.93
C ALA A 125 -1.03 -3.12 -9.57
N VAL A 126 -2.36 -3.05 -9.51
CA VAL A 126 -3.12 -3.30 -8.28
C VAL A 126 -3.00 -4.75 -7.82
N ARG A 127 -3.04 -5.73 -8.73
CA ARG A 127 -2.82 -7.15 -8.39
C ARG A 127 -1.41 -7.42 -7.86
N LEU A 128 -0.40 -6.80 -8.48
CA LEU A 128 0.97 -6.91 -8.01
C LEU A 128 1.12 -6.31 -6.61
N GLN A 129 0.53 -5.14 -6.35
CA GLN A 129 0.52 -4.56 -5.01
C GLN A 129 -0.15 -5.49 -3.98
N LEU A 130 -1.29 -6.11 -4.31
CA LEU A 130 -1.95 -7.08 -3.41
C LEU A 130 -1.02 -8.25 -3.07
N LEU A 131 -0.31 -8.80 -4.06
CA LEU A 131 0.66 -9.87 -3.84
C LEU A 131 1.81 -9.43 -2.94
N LEU A 132 2.42 -8.27 -3.22
CA LEU A 132 3.51 -7.72 -2.43
C LEU A 132 3.10 -7.51 -0.97
N LEU A 133 1.92 -6.92 -0.76
CA LEU A 133 1.36 -6.67 0.57
C LEU A 133 0.98 -7.94 1.32
N LEU A 134 0.61 -9.02 0.63
CA LEU A 134 0.34 -10.31 1.24
C LEU A 134 1.63 -10.96 1.79
N VAL A 135 2.76 -10.77 1.10
CA VAL A 135 4.07 -11.34 1.49
C VAL A 135 4.69 -10.60 2.68
N ILE A 136 4.49 -9.28 2.79
CA ILE A 136 5.11 -8.45 3.84
C ILE A 136 4.80 -8.95 5.28
N PRO A 137 3.54 -9.25 5.67
CA PRO A 137 3.22 -9.79 6.98
C PRO A 137 3.89 -11.14 7.28
N LEU A 138 4.05 -12.01 6.28
CA LEU A 138 4.77 -13.28 6.45
C LEU A 138 6.24 -13.02 6.81
N LEU A 139 6.92 -12.15 6.05
CA LEU A 139 8.29 -11.76 6.34
C LEU A 139 8.42 -11.10 7.73
N ALA A 140 7.47 -10.24 8.10
CA ALA A 140 7.45 -9.60 9.41
C ALA A 140 7.28 -10.63 10.54
N THR A 141 6.45 -11.65 10.33
CA THR A 141 6.16 -12.73 11.29
C THR A 141 7.37 -13.65 11.50
N LEU A 142 8.08 -13.99 10.42
CA LEU A 142 9.33 -14.76 10.46
C LEU A 142 10.46 -13.95 11.11
N MET A 143 10.66 -12.71 10.65
CA MET A 143 11.64 -11.78 11.22
C MET A 143 11.42 -11.64 12.73
N ALA A 144 10.19 -11.42 13.20
CA ALA A 144 9.89 -11.28 14.63
C ALA A 144 10.28 -12.51 15.49
N ARG A 145 10.47 -13.68 14.90
CA ARG A 145 10.93 -14.92 15.56
C ARG A 145 12.44 -15.16 15.45
N GLY A 146 13.19 -14.21 14.88
CA GLY A 146 14.65 -14.31 14.77
C GLY A 146 15.15 -14.93 13.47
N PHE A 147 14.28 -15.31 12.55
CA PHE A 147 14.72 -15.74 11.21
C PHE A 147 15.34 -14.56 10.45
N GLY A 148 16.36 -14.85 9.64
CA GLY A 148 17.02 -13.85 8.79
C GLY A 148 18.09 -13.01 9.46
N MET A 149 18.44 -13.29 10.72
CA MET A 149 19.61 -12.66 11.34
C MET A 149 20.87 -13.04 10.56
N ARG A 150 21.62 -12.04 10.13
CA ARG A 150 22.97 -12.19 9.59
C ARG A 150 23.91 -11.98 10.77
N GLY A 151 24.77 -12.97 11.02
CA GLY A 151 25.77 -12.92 12.09
C GLY A 151 26.79 -11.82 11.88
#